data_AF-A0A7X9KM29-F1
#
_entry.id   AF-A0A7X9KM29-F1
#
_cell.length_a   1.000
_cell.length_b   1.000
_cell.length_c   1.000
_cell.angle_alpha   90.00
_cell.angle_beta   90.00
_cell.angle_gamma   90.00
#
_symmetry.space_group_name_H-M   'P 1'
#
loop_
_entity.id
_entity.type
_entity.pdbx_description
1 polymer ?
#
loop_
_entity_poly.entity_id
_entity_poly.type
_entity_poly.pdbx_seq_one_letter_code
_entity_poly.pdbx_strand_id
1 'polypeptide(L)'
;MTEPDPPASAPASARQRLSDAATVSSYRLGALAAKLMPGPVAAATAASLGLGASFFNPAKRAMIERHLQRVNPKLRGASLRVAAQQSFDSYAHYYMESFRLPSLSKRTVARNFTVDGFEHITDALALGNGCIFALPHLGGWEWAGRWMTDQGYPLTVVVEALEPPELFQWFADLRKELGMTVV
;
A
#
# COMPACT_ATOMS: atom_id res chain seq x y z
N MET A 1 -3.79 -28.70 30.19
CA MET A 1 -2.34 -28.63 29.91
C MET A 1 -2.15 -27.41 29.03
N THR A 2 -1.89 -26.27 29.67
CA THR A 2 -1.65 -24.98 29.00
C THR A 2 -0.22 -24.98 28.49
N GLU A 3 -0.02 -24.67 27.20
CA GLU A 3 1.31 -24.41 26.66
C GLU A 3 1.94 -23.23 27.41
N PRO A 4 3.23 -23.29 27.75
CA PRO A 4 3.94 -22.15 28.32
C PRO A 4 4.04 -21.04 27.27
N ASP A 5 3.83 -19.79 27.71
CA ASP A 5 4.00 -18.62 26.85
C ASP A 5 5.37 -18.63 26.15
N PRO A 6 5.44 -18.26 24.86
CA PRO A 6 6.71 -18.14 24.16
C PRO A 6 7.62 -17.15 24.90
N PRO A 7 8.94 -17.42 24.96
CA PRO A 7 9.87 -16.55 25.67
C PRO A 7 9.83 -15.14 25.07
N ALA A 8 9.76 -14.13 25.94
CA ALA A 8 9.83 -12.73 25.54
C ALA A 8 11.07 -12.48 24.67
N SER A 9 10.86 -11.91 23.49
CA SER A 9 11.94 -11.58 22.55
C SER A 9 12.99 -10.70 23.23
N ALA A 10 14.28 -11.03 23.03
CA ALA A 10 15.38 -10.26 23.59
C ALA A 10 15.29 -8.77 23.17
N PRO A 11 15.60 -7.82 24.08
CA PRO A 11 15.49 -6.40 23.76
C PRO A 11 16.39 -6.03 22.57
N ALA A 12 15.85 -5.29 21.61
CA ALA A 12 16.55 -4.87 20.40
C ALA A 12 17.91 -4.23 20.72
N SER A 13 18.91 -4.42 19.87
CA SER A 13 20.21 -3.76 20.06
C SER A 13 20.11 -2.23 19.85
N ALA A 14 21.06 -1.45 20.37
CA ALA A 14 21.08 0.00 20.13
C ALA A 14 21.16 0.36 18.63
N ARG A 15 21.90 -0.43 17.84
CA ARG A 15 21.97 -0.28 16.38
C ARG A 15 20.63 -0.58 15.71
N GLN A 16 19.95 -1.63 16.16
CA GLN A 16 18.62 -2.00 15.66
C GLN A 16 17.61 -0.88 15.95
N ARG A 17 17.56 -0.38 17.20
CA ARG A 17 16.69 0.77 17.54
C ARG A 17 16.95 2.01 16.68
N LEU A 18 18.21 2.32 16.39
CA LEU A 18 18.55 3.45 15.52
C LEU A 18 18.10 3.22 14.07
N SER A 19 18.27 2.00 13.55
CA SER A 19 17.78 1.61 12.22
C SER A 19 16.25 1.65 12.13
N ASP A 20 15.58 1.16 13.16
CA ASP A 20 14.11 1.14 13.27
C ASP A 20 13.57 2.57 13.31
N ALA A 21 14.15 3.42 14.16
CA ALA A 21 13.79 4.83 14.25
C ALA A 21 14.04 5.57 12.91
N ALA A 22 15.14 5.29 12.23
CA ALA A 22 15.44 5.87 10.92
C ALA A 22 14.40 5.42 9.87
N THR A 23 14.04 4.13 9.87
CA THR A 23 13.03 3.56 8.97
C THR A 23 11.68 4.23 9.19
N VAL A 24 11.18 4.24 10.42
CA VAL A 24 9.89 4.88 10.78
C VAL A 24 9.90 6.37 10.42
N SER A 25 10.99 7.07 10.72
CA SER A 25 11.13 8.49 10.39
C SER A 25 11.09 8.74 8.89
N SER A 26 11.71 7.87 8.09
CA SER A 26 11.69 7.99 6.63
C SER A 26 10.27 7.87 6.06
N TYR A 27 9.46 6.93 6.57
CA TYR A 27 8.06 6.79 6.17
C TYR A 27 7.23 8.02 6.57
N ARG A 28 7.38 8.51 7.80
CA ARG A 28 6.66 9.68 8.29
C ARG A 28 7.00 10.95 7.49
N LEU A 29 8.28 11.19 7.22
CA LEU A 29 8.74 12.32 6.43
C LEU A 29 8.28 12.22 4.97
N GLY A 30 8.41 11.04 4.37
CA GLY A 30 7.91 10.78 3.02
C GLY A 30 6.41 11.03 2.91
N ALA A 31 5.63 10.60 3.90
CA ALA A 31 4.20 10.83 3.92
C ALA A 31 3.83 12.29 4.12
N LEU A 32 4.52 13.01 5.01
CA LEU A 32 4.31 14.45 5.19
C LEU A 32 4.60 15.22 3.90
N ALA A 33 5.73 14.92 3.24
CA ALA A 33 6.08 15.52 1.96
C ALA A 33 5.02 15.22 0.90
N ALA A 34 4.59 13.96 0.78
CA ALA A 34 3.53 13.53 -0.12
C ALA A 34 2.23 14.31 0.10
N LYS A 35 1.74 14.41 1.35
CA LYS A 35 0.50 15.15 1.72
C LYS A 35 0.50 16.61 1.24
N LEU A 36 1.67 17.23 1.09
CA LEU A 36 1.80 18.62 0.65
C LEU A 36 1.93 18.79 -0.88
N MET A 37 2.12 17.69 -1.62
CA MET A 37 2.35 17.75 -3.08
C MET A 37 1.04 17.87 -3.88
N PRO A 38 0.95 18.84 -4.82
CA PRO A 38 -0.07 18.85 -5.85
C PRO A 38 0.00 17.60 -6.74
N GLY A 39 -1.14 17.17 -7.29
CA GLY A 39 -1.26 15.91 -8.06
C GLY A 39 -0.21 15.72 -9.16
N PRO A 40 -0.01 16.69 -10.07
CA PRO A 40 0.99 16.56 -11.13
C PRO A 40 2.42 16.40 -10.60
N VAL A 41 2.76 17.11 -9.52
CA VAL A 41 4.09 17.04 -8.89
C VAL A 41 4.30 15.69 -8.22
N ALA A 42 3.27 15.17 -7.54
CA ALA A 42 3.29 13.84 -6.95
C ALA A 42 3.52 12.76 -8.01
N ALA A 43 2.81 12.82 -9.14
CA ALA A 43 2.96 11.87 -10.24
C ALA A 43 4.38 11.90 -10.85
N ALA A 44 4.92 13.09 -11.12
CA ALA A 44 6.29 13.24 -11.64
C ALA A 44 7.34 12.74 -10.62
N THR A 45 7.12 13.00 -9.33
CA THR A 45 7.99 12.52 -8.25
C THR A 45 7.95 11.00 -8.16
N ALA A 46 6.76 10.39 -8.23
CA ALA A 46 6.60 8.94 -8.22
C ALA A 46 7.31 8.27 -9.41
N ALA A 47 7.17 8.81 -10.62
CA ALA A 47 7.87 8.30 -11.80
C ALA A 47 9.40 8.37 -11.64
N SER A 48 9.91 9.47 -11.08
CA SER A 48 11.34 9.64 -10.80
C SER A 48 11.84 8.64 -9.75
N LEU A 49 11.06 8.41 -8.70
CA LEU A 49 11.36 7.40 -7.68
C LEU A 49 11.33 5.98 -8.24
N GLY A 50 10.36 5.66 -9.11
CA GLY A 50 10.27 4.36 -9.79
C GLY A 50 11.48 4.08 -10.68
N LEU A 51 11.92 5.07 -11.46
CA LEU A 51 13.13 4.99 -12.26
C LEU A 51 14.38 4.77 -11.40
N GLY A 52 14.55 5.58 -10.35
CA GLY A 52 15.68 5.45 -9.42
C GLY A 52 15.68 4.09 -8.71
N ALA A 53 14.54 3.65 -8.17
CA ALA A 53 14.40 2.38 -7.48
C ALA A 53 14.76 1.20 -8.40
N SER A 54 14.33 1.23 -9.66
CA SER A 54 14.70 0.23 -10.64
C SER A 54 16.21 0.20 -10.91
N PHE A 55 16.84 1.37 -11.01
CA PHE A 55 18.27 1.48 -11.33
C PHE A 55 19.15 0.99 -10.18
N PHE A 56 18.83 1.37 -8.94
CA PHE A 56 19.65 1.05 -7.77
C PHE A 56 19.36 -0.33 -7.14
N ASN A 57 18.32 -1.05 -7.59
CA ASN A 57 17.95 -2.36 -7.04
C ASN A 57 17.91 -3.48 -8.10
N PRO A 58 19.06 -3.87 -8.69
CA PRO A 58 19.11 -4.89 -9.75
C PRO A 58 18.56 -6.24 -9.31
N ALA A 59 18.76 -6.63 -8.05
CA ALA A 59 18.22 -7.88 -7.50
C ALA A 59 16.67 -7.89 -7.46
N LYS A 60 16.05 -6.77 -7.05
CA LYS A 60 14.59 -6.63 -7.07
C LYS A 60 14.06 -6.58 -8.49
N ARG A 61 14.77 -5.92 -9.40
CA ARG A 61 14.42 -5.92 -10.82
C ARG A 61 14.41 -7.32 -11.42
N ALA A 62 15.45 -8.11 -11.18
CA ALA A 62 15.51 -9.50 -11.65
C ALA A 62 14.38 -10.37 -11.06
N MET A 63 13.99 -10.13 -9.81
CA MET A 63 12.84 -10.79 -9.19
C MET A 63 11.52 -10.42 -9.87
N ILE A 64 11.29 -9.12 -10.13
CA ILE A 64 10.10 -8.64 -10.84
C ILE A 64 10.05 -9.23 -12.26
N GLU A 65 11.15 -9.21 -13.00
CA GLU A 65 11.23 -9.80 -14.34
C GLU A 65 10.87 -11.29 -14.33
N ARG A 66 11.36 -12.04 -13.34
CA ARG A 66 10.99 -13.43 -13.11
C ARG A 66 9.49 -13.62 -12.82
N HIS A 67 8.86 -12.74 -12.04
CA HIS A 67 7.43 -12.81 -11.74
C HIS A 67 6.59 -12.48 -12.97
N LEU A 68 6.95 -11.41 -13.70
CA LEU A 68 6.29 -11.02 -14.95
C LEU A 68 6.33 -12.13 -15.99
N GLN A 69 7.43 -12.87 -16.09
CA GLN A 69 7.53 -14.01 -17.00
C GLN A 69 6.69 -15.22 -16.59
N ARG A 70 6.34 -15.36 -15.30
CA ARG A 70 5.38 -16.38 -14.84
C ARG A 70 3.95 -16.00 -15.22
N VAL A 71 3.61 -14.71 -15.12
CA VAL A 71 2.30 -14.19 -15.52
C VAL A 71 2.14 -14.22 -17.04
N ASN A 72 3.15 -13.75 -17.77
CA ASN A 72 3.17 -13.74 -19.22
C ASN A 72 4.51 -14.29 -19.74
N PRO A 73 4.56 -15.59 -20.08
CA PRO A 73 5.75 -16.24 -20.62
C PRO A 73 6.22 -15.70 -21.97
N LYS A 74 5.52 -14.77 -22.62
CA LYS A 74 5.96 -14.13 -23.89
C LYS A 74 6.82 -12.87 -23.67
N LEU A 75 6.86 -12.30 -22.45
CA LEU A 75 7.66 -11.10 -22.16
C LEU A 75 9.16 -11.41 -22.22
N ARG A 76 9.88 -10.79 -23.16
CA ARG A 76 11.32 -11.02 -23.41
C ARG A 76 12.01 -9.73 -23.86
N GLY A 77 13.32 -9.66 -23.70
CA GLY A 77 14.12 -8.54 -24.21
C GLY A 77 13.58 -7.17 -23.78
N ALA A 78 13.28 -6.30 -24.74
CA ALA A 78 12.80 -4.94 -24.47
C ALA A 78 11.42 -4.92 -23.79
N SER A 79 10.48 -5.78 -24.19
CA SER A 79 9.12 -5.78 -23.61
C SER A 79 9.13 -6.18 -22.14
N LEU A 80 10.00 -7.12 -21.75
CA LEU A 80 10.23 -7.45 -20.35
C LEU A 80 10.81 -6.28 -19.57
N ARG A 81 11.81 -5.58 -20.14
CA ARG A 81 12.44 -4.44 -19.46
C ARG A 81 11.46 -3.28 -19.24
N VAL A 82 10.59 -3.02 -20.21
CA VAL A 82 9.53 -2.01 -20.10
C VAL A 82 8.51 -2.43 -19.04
N ALA A 83 8.02 -3.67 -19.07
CA ALA A 83 7.06 -4.16 -18.08
C ALA A 83 7.63 -4.14 -16.65
N ALA A 84 8.91 -4.47 -16.48
CA ALA A 84 9.59 -4.35 -15.19
C ALA A 84 9.67 -2.90 -14.72
N GLN A 85 10.00 -1.96 -15.60
CA GLN A 85 10.02 -0.53 -15.25
C GLN A 85 8.63 -0.03 -14.84
N GLN A 86 7.61 -0.36 -15.63
CA GLN A 86 6.21 -0.03 -15.31
C GLN A 86 5.76 -0.60 -13.96
N SER A 87 6.30 -1.76 -13.56
CA SER A 87 6.01 -2.33 -12.24
C SER A 87 6.62 -1.49 -11.11
N PHE A 88 7.86 -1.00 -11.27
CA PHE A 88 8.47 -0.08 -10.32
C PHE A 88 7.73 1.27 -10.27
N ASP A 89 7.37 1.81 -11.42
CA ASP A 89 6.65 3.08 -11.52
C ASP A 89 5.28 2.97 -10.84
N SER A 90 4.55 1.87 -11.09
CA SER A 90 3.27 1.59 -10.44
C SER A 90 3.40 1.46 -8.92
N TYR A 91 4.48 0.86 -8.42
CA TYR A 91 4.70 0.68 -6.98
C TYR A 91 5.09 1.99 -6.28
N ALA A 92 5.88 2.83 -6.95
CA ALA A 92 6.18 4.18 -6.47
C ALA A 92 4.92 5.07 -6.46
N HIS A 93 4.11 4.97 -7.52
CA HIS A 93 2.83 5.67 -7.61
C HIS A 93 1.85 5.24 -6.52
N TYR A 94 1.79 3.94 -6.23
CA TYR A 94 1.01 3.39 -5.12
C TYR A 94 1.36 4.08 -3.79
N TYR A 95 2.62 4.08 -3.38
CA TYR A 95 3.00 4.71 -2.10
C TYR A 95 2.75 6.22 -2.08
N MET A 96 3.09 6.91 -3.17
CA MET A 96 2.87 8.35 -3.27
C MET A 96 1.39 8.70 -3.07
N GLU A 97 0.50 8.01 -3.79
CA GLU A 97 -0.93 8.26 -3.71
C GLU A 97 -1.51 7.82 -2.36
N SER A 98 -1.10 6.68 -1.80
CA SER A 98 -1.58 6.21 -0.49
C SER A 98 -1.18 7.15 0.64
N PHE A 99 -0.01 7.79 0.57
CA PHE A 99 0.39 8.80 1.54
C PHE A 99 -0.33 10.14 1.37
N ARG A 100 -0.67 10.50 0.13
CA ARG A 100 -1.48 11.70 -0.17
C ARG A 100 -2.92 11.54 0.27
N LEU A 101 -3.46 10.34 0.17
CA LEU A 101 -4.88 10.05 0.31
C LEU A 101 -5.56 10.61 1.57
N PRO A 102 -4.95 10.58 2.78
CA PRO A 102 -5.57 11.17 3.98
C PRO A 102 -5.79 12.69 3.87
N SER A 103 -4.99 13.40 3.06
CA SER A 103 -5.15 14.85 2.84
C SER A 103 -6.23 15.20 1.82
N LEU A 104 -6.72 14.22 1.05
CA LEU A 104 -7.71 14.44 0.00
C LEU A 104 -9.12 14.51 0.59
N SER A 105 -9.90 15.50 0.13
CA SER A 105 -11.32 15.59 0.47
C SER A 105 -12.13 14.48 -0.20
N LYS A 106 -13.23 14.07 0.44
CA LYS A 106 -14.19 13.09 -0.12
C LYS A 106 -14.63 13.44 -1.55
N ARG A 107 -14.85 14.73 -1.84
CA ARG A 107 -15.19 15.21 -3.20
C ARG A 107 -14.06 14.95 -4.21
N THR A 108 -12.81 15.14 -3.81
CA THR A 108 -11.66 14.87 -4.67
C THR A 108 -11.48 13.37 -4.88
N VAL A 109 -11.63 12.55 -3.85
CA VAL A 109 -11.60 11.08 -3.99
C VAL A 109 -12.67 10.62 -4.97
N ALA A 110 -13.94 11.02 -4.76
CA ALA A 110 -15.05 10.63 -5.63
C ALA A 110 -14.88 11.08 -7.09
N ARG A 111 -14.29 12.25 -7.34
CA ARG A 111 -14.03 12.74 -8.72
C ARG A 111 -12.96 11.92 -9.45
N ASN A 112 -12.04 11.28 -8.72
CA ASN A 112 -10.91 10.55 -9.30
C ASN A 112 -11.05 9.02 -9.12
N PHE A 113 -12.25 8.54 -8.77
CA PHE A 113 -12.52 7.12 -8.58
C PHE A 113 -13.69 6.71 -9.47
N THR A 114 -13.49 5.65 -10.25
CA THR A 114 -14.53 4.98 -11.02
C THR A 114 -14.68 3.57 -10.50
N VAL A 115 -15.90 3.05 -10.50
CA VAL A 115 -16.23 1.72 -10.01
C VAL A 115 -17.05 0.99 -11.04
N ASP A 116 -16.70 -0.27 -11.27
CA ASP A 116 -17.47 -1.21 -12.08
C ASP A 116 -17.85 -2.39 -11.17
N GLY A 117 -19.10 -2.87 -11.25
CA GLY A 117 -19.58 -4.01 -10.47
C GLY A 117 -19.86 -3.70 -8.99
N PHE A 118 -20.14 -2.44 -8.64
CA PHE A 118 -20.44 -2.06 -7.26
C PHE A 118 -21.72 -2.72 -6.71
N GLU A 119 -22.66 -3.02 -7.59
CA GLU A 119 -23.88 -3.76 -7.31
C GLU A 119 -23.62 -5.12 -6.65
N HIS A 120 -22.53 -5.81 -7.01
CA HIS A 120 -22.16 -7.08 -6.38
C HIS A 120 -21.89 -6.93 -4.88
N ILE A 121 -21.40 -5.75 -4.48
CA ILE A 121 -21.13 -5.42 -3.09
C ILE A 121 -22.45 -5.10 -2.38
N THR A 122 -23.25 -4.20 -2.95
CA THR A 122 -24.49 -3.74 -2.32
C THR A 122 -25.51 -4.87 -2.20
N ASP A 123 -25.59 -5.74 -3.20
CA ASP A 123 -26.50 -6.89 -3.22
C ASP A 123 -26.07 -7.93 -2.17
N ALA A 124 -24.77 -8.21 -2.05
CA ALA A 124 -24.26 -9.10 -1.03
C ALA A 124 -24.54 -8.57 0.39
N LEU A 125 -24.37 -7.27 0.60
CA LEU A 125 -24.66 -6.62 1.88
C LEU A 125 -26.17 -6.64 2.21
N ALA A 126 -27.04 -6.52 1.20
CA ALA A 126 -28.49 -6.59 1.38
C ALA A 126 -28.98 -7.95 1.88
N LEU A 127 -28.20 -9.03 1.70
CA LEU A 127 -28.48 -10.35 2.27
C LEU A 127 -28.28 -10.43 3.79
N GLY A 128 -27.68 -9.40 4.42
CA GLY A 128 -27.53 -9.31 5.87
C GLY A 128 -26.38 -10.12 6.48
N ASN A 129 -25.57 -10.80 5.65
CA ASN A 129 -24.46 -11.66 6.11
C ASN A 129 -23.08 -10.99 6.03
N GLY A 130 -23.01 -9.74 5.56
CA GLY A 130 -21.76 -9.05 5.25
C GLY A 130 -21.17 -9.45 3.89
N CYS A 131 -19.98 -8.93 3.57
CA CYS A 131 -19.28 -9.20 2.31
C CYS A 131 -17.76 -9.33 2.57
N ILE A 132 -17.12 -10.32 1.95
CA ILE A 132 -15.66 -10.53 2.03
C ILE A 132 -15.02 -10.15 0.70
N PHE A 133 -14.10 -9.20 0.73
CA PHE A 133 -13.28 -8.82 -0.42
C PHE A 133 -11.93 -9.52 -0.39
N ALA A 134 -11.72 -10.47 -1.31
CA ALA A 134 -10.42 -11.07 -1.54
C ALA A 134 -9.71 -10.31 -2.67
N LEU A 135 -8.73 -9.47 -2.33
CA LEU A 135 -8.00 -8.64 -3.28
C LEU A 135 -6.55 -9.10 -3.42
N PRO A 136 -5.98 -9.14 -4.64
CA PRO A 136 -4.54 -9.23 -4.79
C PRO A 136 -3.87 -7.90 -4.38
N HIS A 137 -2.56 -7.93 -4.12
CA HIS A 137 -1.75 -6.72 -3.95
C HIS A 137 -1.53 -6.04 -5.31
N LEU A 138 -2.58 -5.41 -5.84
CA LEU A 138 -2.58 -4.77 -7.15
C LEU A 138 -3.24 -3.39 -7.09
N GLY A 139 -2.62 -2.41 -7.75
CA GLY A 139 -3.15 -1.05 -7.83
C GLY A 139 -3.12 -0.34 -6.48
N GLY A 140 -4.08 0.57 -6.26
CA GLY A 140 -4.22 1.37 -5.04
C GLY A 140 -5.36 0.87 -4.16
N TRP A 141 -5.18 -0.22 -3.43
CA TRP A 141 -6.24 -0.76 -2.55
C TRP A 141 -6.63 0.21 -1.42
N GLU A 142 -5.73 1.11 -0.97
CA GLU A 142 -6.12 2.17 -0.02
C GLU A 142 -7.16 3.13 -0.63
N TRP A 143 -7.12 3.41 -1.93
CA TRP A 143 -8.12 4.23 -2.60
C TRP A 143 -9.49 3.56 -2.60
N ALA A 144 -9.55 2.26 -2.90
CA ALA A 144 -10.78 1.50 -2.83
C ALA A 144 -11.35 1.50 -1.40
N GLY A 145 -10.49 1.27 -0.40
CA GLY A 145 -10.89 1.33 1.01
C GLY A 145 -11.44 2.70 1.42
N ARG A 146 -10.73 3.78 1.08
CA ARG A 146 -11.17 5.15 1.36
C ARG A 146 -12.46 5.51 0.63
N TRP A 147 -12.62 5.09 -0.63
CA TRP A 147 -13.83 5.39 -1.38
C TRP A 147 -15.05 4.67 -0.77
N MET A 148 -14.89 3.41 -0.36
CA MET A 148 -15.93 2.61 0.31
C MET A 148 -16.38 3.24 1.63
N THR A 149 -15.42 3.65 2.48
CA THR A 149 -15.72 4.31 3.76
C THR A 149 -16.37 5.67 3.54
N ASP A 150 -15.93 6.42 2.53
CA ASP A 150 -16.58 7.66 2.10
C ASP A 150 -18.03 7.39 1.63
N GLN A 151 -18.35 6.26 0.99
CA GLN A 151 -19.73 5.88 0.62
C GLN A 151 -20.59 5.46 1.83
N GLY A 152 -20.02 5.36 3.03
CA GLY A 152 -20.74 5.00 4.25
C GLY A 152 -20.76 3.50 4.55
N TYR A 153 -19.95 2.70 3.85
CA TYR A 153 -19.81 1.28 4.13
C TYR A 153 -18.65 1.06 5.12
N PRO A 154 -18.91 0.52 6.33
CA PRO A 154 -17.85 0.17 7.26
C PRO A 154 -16.96 -0.92 6.67
N LEU A 155 -15.65 -0.74 6.77
CA LEU A 155 -14.66 -1.69 6.24
C LEU A 155 -13.72 -2.13 7.37
N THR A 156 -13.58 -3.45 7.54
CA THR A 156 -12.59 -4.06 8.42
C THR A 156 -11.49 -4.69 7.58
N VAL A 157 -10.24 -4.42 7.93
CA VAL A 157 -9.05 -4.95 7.24
C VAL A 157 -8.13 -5.66 8.22
N VAL A 158 -7.58 -6.78 7.78
CA VAL A 158 -6.57 -7.54 8.53
C VAL A 158 -5.19 -7.05 8.10
N VAL A 159 -4.30 -6.82 9.06
CA VAL A 159 -2.93 -6.37 8.79
C VAL A 159 -1.90 -7.29 9.43
N GLU A 160 -0.81 -7.55 8.71
CA GLU A 160 0.35 -8.23 9.27
C GLU A 160 1.04 -7.31 10.31
N ALA A 161 1.48 -7.91 11.42
CA ALA A 161 2.31 -7.20 12.40
C ALA A 161 3.68 -6.88 11.80
N LEU A 162 3.92 -5.61 11.48
CA LEU A 162 5.18 -5.14 10.92
C LEU A 162 6.20 -4.86 12.03
N GLU A 163 7.45 -5.19 11.75
CA GLU A 163 8.60 -4.73 12.53
C GLU A 163 9.21 -3.47 11.87
N PRO A 164 9.53 -2.42 12.64
CA PRO A 164 9.32 -2.28 14.08
C PRO A 164 7.84 -1.96 14.45
N PRO A 165 7.39 -2.21 15.70
CA PRO A 165 6.00 -1.99 16.11
C PRO A 165 5.50 -0.55 15.88
N GLU A 166 6.39 0.44 15.94
CA GLU A 166 6.07 1.83 15.64
C GLU A 166 5.72 2.06 14.16
N LEU A 167 6.30 1.26 13.25
CA LEU A 167 5.95 1.28 11.84
C LEU A 167 4.59 0.64 11.61
N PHE A 168 4.32 -0.48 12.27
CA PHE A 168 3.00 -1.12 12.28
C PHE A 168 1.93 -0.12 12.74
N GLN A 169 2.13 0.49 13.90
CA GLN A 169 1.17 1.43 14.47
C GLN A 169 0.92 2.60 13.52
N TRP A 170 1.97 3.13 12.89
CA TRP A 170 1.84 4.21 11.92
C TRP A 170 0.99 3.82 10.69
N PHE A 171 1.20 2.63 10.13
CA PHE A 171 0.37 2.13 9.02
C PHE A 171 -1.07 1.80 9.44
N ALA A 172 -1.27 1.34 10.67
CA ALA A 172 -2.60 1.11 11.23
C ALA A 172 -3.35 2.44 11.38
N ASP A 173 -2.70 3.47 11.91
CA ASP A 173 -3.29 4.79 12.08
C ASP A 173 -3.58 5.48 10.74
N LEU A 174 -2.71 5.32 9.74
CA LEU A 174 -2.98 5.76 8.37
C LEU A 174 -4.31 5.17 7.85
N ARG A 175 -4.56 3.86 8.04
CA ARG A 175 -5.79 3.22 7.55
C ARG A 175 -7.02 3.61 8.38
N LYS A 176 -6.85 3.85 9.68
CA LYS A 176 -7.90 4.42 10.54
C LYS A 176 -8.28 5.84 10.12
N GLU A 177 -7.32 6.69 9.73
CA GLU A 177 -7.59 8.02 9.15
C GLU A 177 -8.45 7.93 7.88
N LEU A 178 -8.34 6.83 7.13
CA LEU A 178 -9.16 6.55 5.94
C LEU A 178 -10.53 5.93 6.28
N GLY A 179 -10.88 5.79 7.55
CA GLY A 179 -12.17 5.28 8.02
C GLY A 179 -12.27 3.76 8.15
N MET A 180 -11.14 3.04 8.06
CA MET A 180 -11.11 1.58 8.19
C MET A 180 -10.90 1.12 9.63
N THR A 181 -11.55 0.03 10.02
CA THR A 181 -11.23 -0.72 11.23
C THR A 181 -10.06 -1.66 10.94
N VAL A 182 -9.00 -1.61 11.74
CA VAL A 182 -7.79 -2.41 11.55
C VAL A 182 -7.71 -3.46 12.66
N VAL A 183 -7.56 -4.73 12.28
CA VAL A 183 -7.42 -5.89 13.19
C VAL A 183 -6.17 -6.70 12.90
#